data_AF-A0A7K3G5E4-F1
#
_entry.id   AF-A0A7K3G5E4-F1
#
_cell.length_a   1.000
_cell.length_b   1.000
_cell.length_c   1.000
_cell.angle_alpha   90.00
_cell.angle_beta   90.00
_cell.angle_gamma   90.00
#
_symmetry.space_group_name_H-M   'P 1'
#
loop_
_entity.id
_entity.type
_entity.pdbx_description
1 polymer ?
#
loop_
_entity_poly.entity_id
_entity_poly.type
_entity_poly.pdbx_seq_one_letter_code
_entity_poly.pdbx_strand_id
1 'polypeptide(L)'
;MADEGTAKQEEKGKRRPSVRIELVPEEKMPDGRLVVPVEVDGALVWAVNERKMGEELQMQFNELLDYLIGCGLWGQNWGGGTAPSDHP
;
A
#
# COMPACT_ATOMS: atom_id res chain seq x y z
N MET A 1 30.45 -1.23 -38.77
CA MET A 1 30.55 -0.08 -37.84
C MET A 1 29.53 -0.33 -36.74
N ALA A 2 29.97 -0.25 -35.48
CA ALA A 2 29.18 -0.43 -34.26
C ALA A 2 28.02 0.59 -34.20
N ASP A 3 26.81 0.16 -33.86
CA ASP A 3 26.19 0.19 -32.53
C ASP A 3 25.67 1.59 -32.17
N GLU A 4 24.35 1.70 -31.94
CA GLU A 4 23.80 2.25 -30.70
C GLU A 4 22.27 2.15 -30.75
N GLY A 5 21.77 1.03 -30.21
CA GLY A 5 20.40 0.93 -29.76
C GLY A 5 20.23 1.87 -28.57
N THR A 6 19.58 3.01 -28.77
CA THR A 6 19.15 3.85 -27.66
C THR A 6 17.94 3.19 -26.99
N ALA A 7 18.22 2.23 -26.11
CA ALA A 7 17.29 1.81 -25.09
C ALA A 7 16.99 3.03 -24.22
N LYS A 8 15.79 3.59 -24.37
CA LYS A 8 15.25 4.54 -23.40
C LYS A 8 15.14 3.78 -22.09
N GLN A 9 16.08 4.03 -21.18
CA GLN A 9 15.93 3.68 -19.78
C GLN A 9 14.69 4.42 -19.27
N GLU A 10 13.58 3.70 -19.14
CA GLU A 10 12.48 4.15 -18.32
C GLU A 10 13.03 4.33 -16.90
N GLU A 11 13.15 5.59 -16.48
CA GLU A 11 13.32 5.90 -15.07
C GLU A 11 12.19 5.18 -14.33
N LYS A 12 12.55 4.16 -13.54
CA LYS A 12 11.63 3.53 -12.59
C LYS A 12 11.22 4.62 -11.59
N GLY A 13 10.18 5.37 -11.95
CA GLY A 13 9.56 6.36 -11.08
C GLY A 13 9.26 5.66 -9.76
N LYS A 14 9.88 6.16 -8.69
CA LYS A 14 9.70 5.65 -7.33
C LYS A 14 8.21 5.59 -7.05
N ARG A 15 7.61 4.39 -7.11
CA ARG A 15 6.16 4.23 -6.88
C ARG A 15 5.86 4.81 -5.50
N ARG A 16 4.93 5.76 -5.44
CA ARG A 16 4.51 6.35 -4.16
C ARG A 16 3.92 5.23 -3.30
N PRO A 17 4.37 5.07 -2.05
CA PRO A 17 3.74 4.11 -1.14
C PRO A 17 2.24 4.39 -1.05
N SER A 18 1.43 3.34 -1.12
CA SER A 18 -0.03 3.42 -1.00
C SER A 18 -0.54 2.54 0.13
N VAL A 19 -1.75 2.83 0.63
CA VAL A 19 -2.48 1.96 1.55
C VAL A 19 -3.91 1.83 1.06
N ARG A 20 -4.48 0.63 1.12
CA ARG A 20 -5.87 0.39 0.73
C ARG A 20 -6.49 -0.75 1.52
N ILE A 21 -7.81 -0.83 1.51
CA ILE A 21 -8.61 -1.94 2.00
C ILE A 21 -9.06 -2.79 0.83
N GLU A 22 -8.91 -4.11 0.96
CA GLU A 22 -9.47 -5.10 0.06
C GLU A 22 -10.42 -6.02 0.82
N LEU A 23 -11.64 -6.15 0.32
CA LEU A 23 -12.56 -7.18 0.80
C LEU A 23 -12.10 -8.54 0.32
N VAL A 24 -11.99 -9.48 1.24
CA VAL A 24 -11.59 -10.85 0.95
C VAL A 24 -12.59 -11.84 1.54
N PRO A 25 -12.86 -12.96 0.83
CA PRO A 25 -13.69 -14.04 1.35
C PRO A 25 -13.15 -14.60 2.66
N GLU A 26 -14.06 -15.07 3.52
CA GLU A 26 -13.72 -15.62 4.84
C GLU A 26 -12.73 -16.78 4.76
N GLU A 27 -12.81 -17.61 3.70
CA GLU A 27 -11.89 -18.73 3.46
C GLU A 27 -10.44 -18.32 3.14
N LYS A 28 -10.22 -17.04 2.79
CA LYS A 28 -8.88 -16.48 2.56
C LYS A 28 -8.33 -15.79 3.80
N MET A 29 -9.13 -15.69 4.87
CA MET A 29 -8.71 -15.08 6.13
C MET A 29 -8.06 -16.13 7.03
N PRO A 30 -6.99 -15.79 7.76
CA PRO A 30 -6.50 -16.64 8.84
C PRO A 30 -7.58 -16.85 9.90
N ASP A 31 -7.60 -18.04 10.50
CA ASP A 31 -8.60 -18.41 11.50
C ASP A 31 -8.74 -17.36 12.61
N GLY A 32 -9.99 -16.94 12.85
CA GLY A 32 -10.33 -15.95 13.86
C GLY A 32 -9.91 -14.51 13.55
N ARG A 33 -9.43 -14.22 12.34
CA ARG A 33 -9.07 -12.85 11.91
C ARG A 33 -10.14 -12.25 11.01
N LEU A 34 -10.48 -10.99 11.30
CA LEU A 34 -11.40 -10.19 10.48
C LEU A 34 -10.67 -9.15 9.62
N VAL A 35 -9.43 -8.83 9.99
CA VAL A 35 -8.56 -7.89 9.28
C VAL A 35 -7.11 -8.37 9.40
N VAL A 36 -6.36 -8.35 8.30
CA VAL A 36 -4.92 -8.64 8.27
C VAL A 36 -4.17 -7.67 7.35
N PRO A 37 -3.04 -7.10 7.79
CA PRO A 37 -2.18 -6.33 6.91
C PRO A 37 -1.36 -7.27 6.00
N VAL A 38 -1.32 -6.96 4.71
CA VAL A 38 -0.55 -7.66 3.68
C VAL A 38 0.31 -6.65 2.96
N GLU A 39 1.63 -6.86 2.99
CA GLU A 39 2.57 -6.05 2.23
C GLU A 39 2.69 -6.60 0.81
N VAL A 40 2.54 -5.71 -0.17
CA VAL A 40 2.77 -5.97 -1.59
C VAL A 40 3.69 -4.89 -2.14
N ASP A 41 4.28 -5.13 -3.31
CA ASP A 41 5.23 -4.17 -3.90
C ASP A 41 4.63 -2.75 -4.04
N GLY A 42 5.14 -1.81 -3.23
CA GLY A 42 4.71 -0.42 -3.19
C GLY A 42 3.38 -0.13 -2.46
N ALA A 43 2.80 -1.10 -1.75
CA ALA A 43 1.55 -0.88 -1.04
C ALA A 43 1.37 -1.74 0.22
N LEU A 44 0.60 -1.20 1.17
CA LEU A 44 0.03 -1.95 2.27
C LEU A 44 -1.46 -2.20 1.99
N VAL A 45 -1.90 -3.45 2.07
CA VAL A 45 -3.30 -3.83 1.91
C VAL A 45 -3.84 -4.33 3.23
N TRP A 46 -4.90 -3.69 3.73
CA TRP A 46 -5.71 -4.25 4.81
C TRP A 46 -6.73 -5.20 4.18
N ALA A 47 -6.45 -6.50 4.22
CA ALA A 47 -7.41 -7.51 3.82
C ALA A 47 -8.48 -7.63 4.91
N VAL A 48 -9.74 -7.37 4.57
CA VAL A 48 -10.88 -7.35 5.50
C VAL A 48 -11.89 -8.39 5.07
N ASN A 49 -12.41 -9.15 6.03
CA ASN A 49 -13.47 -10.13 5.76
C ASN A 49 -14.70 -9.44 5.13
N GLU A 50 -15.04 -9.83 3.91
CA GLU A 50 -16.13 -9.23 3.12
C GLU A 50 -17.51 -9.32 3.79
N ARG A 51 -17.73 -10.30 4.67
CA ARG A 51 -18.99 -10.43 5.44
C ARG A 51 -19.13 -9.37 6.54
N LYS A 52 -18.05 -8.65 6.86
CA LYS A 52 -18.00 -7.64 7.93
C LYS A 52 -17.84 -6.23 7.42
N MET A 53 -17.51 -6.06 6.14
CA MET A 53 -17.33 -4.76 5.51
C MET A 53 -17.90 -4.81 4.09
N GLY A 54 -18.92 -4.00 3.82
CA GLY A 54 -19.51 -3.90 2.48
C GLY A 54 -18.67 -3.02 1.55
N GLU A 55 -18.91 -3.13 0.24
CA GLU A 55 -18.18 -2.41 -0.81
C GLU A 55 -18.26 -0.89 -0.67
N GLU A 56 -19.42 -0.35 -0.29
CA GLU A 56 -19.60 1.09 -0.09
C GLU A 56 -18.69 1.62 1.03
N LEU A 57 -18.61 0.91 2.15
CA LEU A 57 -17.74 1.29 3.25
C LEU A 57 -16.26 1.14 2.86
N GLN A 58 -15.90 0.10 2.11
CA GLN A 58 -14.56 -0.08 1.56
C GLN A 58 -14.13 1.11 0.70
N MET A 59 -15.01 1.56 -0.21
CA MET A 59 -14.75 2.69 -1.09
C MET A 59 -14.50 3.98 -0.28
N GLN A 60 -15.41 4.31 0.65
CA GLN A 60 -15.25 5.49 1.52
C GLN A 60 -13.97 5.42 2.36
N PHE A 61 -13.58 4.23 2.81
CA PHE A 61 -12.34 4.05 3.57
C PHE A 61 -11.10 4.28 2.70
N ASN A 62 -11.11 3.78 1.47
CA ASN A 62 -10.00 3.99 0.53
C ASN A 62 -9.84 5.47 0.18
N GLU A 63 -10.93 6.19 -0.07
CA GLU A 63 -10.90 7.64 -0.31
C GLU A 63 -10.30 8.40 0.89
N LEU A 64 -10.68 8.02 2.11
CA LEU A 64 -10.11 8.61 3.33
C LEU A 64 -8.62 8.32 3.47
N LEU A 65 -8.20 7.08 3.18
CA LEU A 65 -6.79 6.68 3.24
C LEU A 65 -5.94 7.39 2.19
N ASP A 66 -6.45 7.54 0.97
CA ASP A 66 -5.82 8.31 -0.09
C ASP A 66 -5.63 9.78 0.32
N TYR A 67 -6.64 10.38 0.95
CA TYR A 67 -6.53 11.72 1.52
C TYR A 67 -5.45 11.81 2.60
N LEU A 68 -5.45 10.88 3.57
CA LEU A 68 -4.48 10.86 4.66
C LEU A 68 -3.03 10.70 4.14
N ILE A 69 -2.81 9.83 3.16
CA ILE A 69 -1.50 9.67 2.51
C ILE A 69 -1.15 10.92 1.69
N GLY A 70 -2.06 11.40 0.86
CA GLY A 70 -1.84 12.55 -0.02
C GLY A 70 -1.48 13.83 0.75
N CYS A 71 -2.03 13.99 1.95
CA CYS A 71 -1.72 15.10 2.85
C CYS A 71 -0.53 14.85 3.78
N GLY A 72 0.13 13.68 3.72
CA GLY A 72 1.25 13.33 4.58
C GLY A 72 0.86 13.15 6.06
N LEU A 73 -0.42 12.92 6.35
CA LEU A 73 -0.96 12.75 7.69
C LEU A 73 -0.75 11.34 8.25
N TRP A 74 -0.27 10.42 7.41
CA TRP A 74 0.02 9.04 7.78
C TRP A 74 1.53 8.75 7.72
N GLY A 75 2.14 8.52 8.89
CA GLY A 75 3.51 8.02 9.00
C GLY A 75 3.52 6.51 9.30
N GLN A 76 4.11 5.70 8.42
CA GLN A 76 4.30 4.27 8.68
C GLN A 76 5.58 4.06 9.53
N ASN A 77 5.46 3.40 10.68
CA ASN A 77 6.58 3.06 11.55
C ASN A 77 6.54 1.57 11.94
N TRP A 78 6.60 0.71 10.92
CA TRP A 78 6.65 -0.74 11.12
C TRP A 78 8.11 -1.16 11.06
N GLY A 79 8.76 -1.14 12.23
CA GLY A 79 10.21 -1.24 12.40
C GLY A 79 10.91 -2.24 11.48
N GLY A 80 11.71 -1.70 10.57
CA GLY A 80 12.54 -2.45 9.62
C GLY A 80 13.67 -1.58 9.08
N GLY A 81 14.47 -0.99 9.97
CA GLY A 81 15.66 -0.21 9.61
C GLY A 81 15.64 1.23 10.14
N THR A 82 16.38 1.42 11.23
CA THR A 82 16.87 2.68 11.81
C THR A 82 16.57 3.97 11.06
N ALA A 83 15.94 4.93 11.75
CA ALA A 83 16.20 6.34 11.49
C ALA A 83 17.72 6.59 11.56
N PRO A 84 18.24 7.46 10.69
CA PRO A 84 18.70 8.72 11.24
C PRO A 84 17.98 9.89 10.59
N SER A 85 17.51 10.78 11.45
CA SER A 85 17.30 12.16 11.10
C SER A 85 18.62 12.74 10.60
N ASP A 86 18.63 13.23 9.36
CA ASP A 86 19.52 14.31 8.96
C ASP A 86 18.65 15.35 8.26
N HIS A 87 18.30 16.39 9.01
CA HIS A 87 17.94 17.68 8.43
C HIS A 87 19.25 18.47 8.29
N PRO A 88 19.48 19.17 7.16
CA PRO A 88 20.43 20.28 7.14
C PRO A 88 19.93 21.46 7.96
#